data_AF-A0AA39UZ76-F1
#
_entry.id   AF-A0AA39UZ76-F1
#
_cell.length_a   1.000
_cell.length_b   1.000
_cell.length_c   1.000
_cell.angle_alpha   90.00
_cell.angle_beta   90.00
_cell.angle_gamma   90.00
#
_symmetry.space_group_name_H-M   'P 1'
#
loop_
_entity.id
_entity.type
_entity.pdbx_description
1 polymer ?
#
loop_
_entity_poly.entity_id
_entity_poly.type
_entity_poly.pdbx_seq_one_letter_code
_entity_poly.pdbx_strand_id
1 'polypeptide(L)'
;MIMEAFNLPSSTPWAFGTDEPHFQRYNLDDRRVTFPRTGFTMRRSTRGILAMNMVLAISYDPNAGLTCGVVLTWSDEQTAFVTEELKGYCRLAGYPLLLPILFTDYQRGLLHQEGEHIWEILLEVETASGQTGAPVISADNYPLSASSDFDTMIKGALQVVQLAAGWVAYTEMLLSATETIRESIRHIKATTPQERLDTVEEAQSIMVEYLGYISLGNNAMLSQLQYIYKRGQAQMTAIYNYIAKRDAQSTLDISTTSRQIAAASKRDSSAMKGIALLTMVFLPGTYAATFLAMPLFDFSNVSGAPTVKTGFWIYWAITIPLTTIVLGVYLTYLVRIQRRDQLEDSKIIRRMNHDNKGQAVYTARSTNASRMKTRPQFTLSSRL
;
A
#
# COMPACT_ATOMS: atom_id res chain seq x y z
N MET A 1 6.83 0.95 50.99
CA MET A 1 7.72 2.10 51.31
C MET A 1 7.44 3.35 50.47
N ILE A 2 7.77 3.45 49.16
CA ILE A 2 7.52 4.70 48.38
C ILE A 2 6.02 5.04 48.29
N MET A 3 5.15 4.07 48.01
CA MET A 3 3.71 4.34 47.90
C MET A 3 3.08 4.86 49.19
N GLU A 4 3.44 4.28 50.33
CA GLU A 4 2.94 4.69 51.64
C GLU A 4 3.51 6.06 52.05
N ALA A 5 4.80 6.32 51.74
CA ALA A 5 5.44 7.59 52.04
C ALA A 5 4.76 8.77 51.33
N PHE A 6 4.31 8.57 50.09
CA PHE A 6 3.66 9.59 49.28
C PHE A 6 2.13 9.44 49.20
N ASN A 7 1.50 8.55 49.97
CA ASN A 7 0.06 8.25 49.93
C ASN A 7 -0.48 8.03 48.49
N LEU A 8 0.25 7.29 47.66
CA LEU A 8 -0.08 7.11 46.24
C LEU A 8 -1.27 6.14 46.03
N PRO A 9 -1.98 6.24 44.89
CA PRO A 9 -3.01 5.28 44.51
C PRO A 9 -2.52 3.83 44.54
N SER A 10 -3.37 2.89 44.96
CA SER A 10 -3.06 1.46 44.93
C SER A 10 -2.81 0.91 43.53
N SER A 11 -3.28 1.61 42.49
CA SER A 11 -3.03 1.31 41.07
C SER A 11 -1.64 1.71 40.58
N THR A 12 -0.84 2.43 41.37
CA THR A 12 0.49 2.90 40.97
C THR A 12 1.42 1.76 40.48
N PRO A 13 1.51 0.57 41.13
CA PRO A 13 2.37 -0.51 40.62
C PRO A 13 1.92 -1.00 39.24
N TRP A 14 0.60 -1.04 39.00
CA TRP A 14 0.05 -1.37 37.69
C TRP A 14 0.41 -0.29 36.65
N ALA A 15 0.26 1.00 37.01
CA ALA A 15 0.58 2.10 36.10
C ALA A 15 2.06 2.10 35.68
N PHE A 16 2.97 1.72 36.57
CA PHE A 16 4.41 1.63 36.31
C PHE A 16 4.81 0.34 35.59
N GLY A 17 4.00 -0.73 35.68
CA GLY A 17 4.25 -2.00 35.01
C GLY A 17 3.61 -2.13 33.62
N THR A 18 2.74 -1.20 33.24
CA THR A 18 1.99 -1.25 31.97
C THR A 18 2.50 -0.24 30.94
N ASP A 19 2.35 -0.58 29.67
CA ASP A 19 2.48 0.34 28.53
C ASP A 19 1.13 0.89 28.05
N GLU A 20 0.05 0.58 28.75
CA GLU A 20 -1.30 1.04 28.40
C GLU A 20 -1.47 2.53 28.75
N PRO A 21 -1.64 3.42 27.76
CA PRO A 21 -1.77 4.85 28.04
C PRO A 21 -3.13 5.13 28.68
N HIS A 22 -3.11 5.85 29.80
CA HIS A 22 -4.31 6.19 30.56
C HIS A 22 -4.11 7.47 31.35
N PHE A 23 -5.22 8.07 31.79
CA PHE A 23 -5.25 9.07 32.85
C PHE A 23 -6.49 8.78 33.71
N GLN A 24 -6.29 8.48 34.99
CA GLN A 24 -7.35 8.01 35.87
C GLN A 24 -7.30 8.73 37.22
N ARG A 25 -8.47 9.14 37.71
CA ARG A 25 -8.67 9.68 39.06
C ARG A 25 -9.11 8.58 40.02
N TYR A 26 -8.62 8.65 41.26
CA TYR A 26 -8.93 7.78 42.38
C TYR A 26 -9.34 8.59 43.60
N ASN A 27 -10.23 8.03 44.43
CA ASN A 27 -10.46 8.52 45.78
C ASN A 27 -9.60 7.66 46.74
N LEU A 28 -8.76 8.31 47.54
CA LEU A 28 -7.78 7.63 48.39
C LEU A 28 -8.29 7.39 49.81
N ASP A 29 -9.29 8.14 50.26
CA ASP A 29 -9.85 8.05 51.60
C ASP A 29 -11.26 7.43 51.60
N ASP A 30 -11.75 7.05 52.78
CA ASP A 30 -13.12 6.58 52.96
C ASP A 30 -14.13 7.68 52.60
N ARG A 31 -15.29 7.29 52.06
CA ARG A 31 -16.39 8.17 51.63
C ARG A 31 -16.98 9.03 52.76
N ARG A 32 -16.57 8.79 54.01
CA ARG A 32 -17.01 9.53 55.20
C ARG A 32 -16.19 10.79 55.48
N VAL A 33 -15.04 10.96 54.81
CA VAL A 33 -14.20 12.16 54.94
C VAL A 33 -14.80 13.30 54.11
N THR A 34 -15.00 14.47 54.72
CA THR A 34 -15.62 15.65 54.08
C THR A 34 -14.83 16.15 52.87
N PHE A 35 -13.49 16.13 52.95
CA PHE A 35 -12.58 16.54 51.88
C PHE A 35 -11.54 15.43 51.66
N PRO A 36 -11.91 14.36 50.90
CA PRO A 36 -11.06 13.20 50.76
C PRO A 36 -9.86 13.49 49.84
N ARG A 37 -8.73 12.85 50.14
CA ARG A 37 -7.56 12.87 49.27
C ARG A 37 -7.88 12.30 47.90
N THR A 38 -7.36 12.99 46.88
CA THR A 38 -7.56 12.59 45.49
C THR A 38 -6.25 12.05 44.93
N GLY A 39 -6.33 10.91 44.26
CA GLY A 39 -5.20 10.28 43.61
C GLY A 39 -5.33 10.34 42.09
N PHE A 40 -4.20 10.38 41.39
CA PHE A 40 -4.15 10.31 39.93
C PHE A 40 -3.07 9.35 39.49
N THR A 41 -3.34 8.55 38.45
CA THR A 41 -2.29 7.86 37.70
C THR A 41 -2.39 8.24 36.23
N MET A 42 -1.23 8.33 35.60
CA MET A 42 -1.11 8.65 34.20
C MET A 42 0.02 7.86 33.57
N ARG A 43 -0.26 7.27 32.42
CA ARG A 43 0.73 6.61 31.59
C ARG A 43 0.69 7.22 30.21
N ARG A 44 1.83 7.70 29.74
CA ARG A 44 2.05 8.15 28.37
C ARG A 44 3.11 7.28 27.73
N SER A 45 2.67 6.18 27.14
CA SER A 45 3.52 5.30 26.33
C SER A 45 3.10 5.40 24.88
N THR A 46 4.09 5.49 24.01
CA THR A 46 3.89 5.34 22.57
C THR A 46 4.57 4.08 22.06
N ARG A 47 4.93 3.16 22.96
CA ARG A 47 5.60 1.88 22.66
C ARG A 47 6.84 2.02 21.77
N GLY A 48 7.56 3.14 21.92
CA GLY A 48 8.77 3.44 21.15
C GLY A 48 8.54 4.02 19.75
N ILE A 49 7.29 4.31 19.38
CA ILE A 49 6.97 4.97 18.10
C ILE A 49 7.27 6.48 18.18
N LEU A 50 6.98 7.12 19.32
CA LEU A 50 7.43 8.47 19.64
C LEU A 50 8.45 8.43 20.77
N ALA A 51 9.23 9.49 20.92
CA ALA A 51 10.04 9.76 22.11
C ALA A 51 9.17 10.13 23.33
N MET A 52 8.02 9.48 23.52
CA MET A 52 7.11 9.69 24.66
C MET A 52 6.96 8.40 25.46
N ASN A 53 7.55 8.42 26.65
CA ASN A 53 7.50 7.31 27.59
C ASN A 53 7.61 7.81 29.04
N MET A 54 6.49 8.27 29.60
CA MET A 54 6.43 8.77 30.98
C MET A 54 5.33 8.06 31.77
N VAL A 55 5.55 7.94 33.07
CA VAL A 55 4.53 7.50 34.03
C VAL A 55 4.52 8.43 35.24
N LEU A 56 3.32 8.68 35.75
CA LEU A 56 3.06 9.61 36.83
C LEU A 56 2.04 9.01 37.79
N ALA A 57 2.32 9.08 39.08
CA ALA A 57 1.37 8.84 40.14
C ALA A 57 1.39 10.02 41.11
N ILE A 58 0.21 10.56 41.41
CA ILE A 58 0.02 11.74 42.27
C ILE A 58 -0.98 11.41 43.37
N SER A 59 -0.73 11.97 44.54
CA SER A 59 -1.71 12.15 45.61
C SER A 59 -1.86 13.64 45.92
N TYR A 60 -3.09 14.06 46.19
CA TYR A 60 -3.43 15.44 46.51
C TYR A 60 -4.24 15.48 47.81
N ASP A 61 -3.75 16.24 48.78
CA ASP A 61 -4.47 16.54 50.00
C ASP A 61 -5.18 17.91 49.86
N PRO A 62 -6.51 17.94 49.72
CA PRO A 62 -7.23 19.20 49.55
C PRO A 62 -7.20 20.10 50.79
N ASN A 63 -6.99 19.53 51.99
CA ASN A 63 -6.92 20.30 53.23
C ASN A 63 -5.59 21.04 53.32
N ALA A 64 -4.48 20.32 53.10
CA ALA A 64 -3.14 20.89 53.19
C ALA A 64 -2.70 21.65 51.92
N GLY A 65 -3.29 21.33 50.76
CA GLY A 65 -2.81 21.83 49.48
C GLY A 65 -1.53 21.23 48.99
N LEU A 66 -1.19 20.06 49.53
CA LEU A 66 0.03 19.37 49.21
C LEU A 66 -0.25 18.37 48.09
N THR A 67 0.49 18.54 46.99
CA THR A 67 0.58 17.55 45.92
C THR A 67 1.88 16.79 46.09
N CYS A 68 1.77 15.47 46.23
CA CYS A 68 2.90 14.55 46.29
C CYS A 68 2.83 13.62 45.08
N GLY A 69 3.97 13.26 44.50
CA GLY A 69 3.95 12.39 43.33
C GLY A 69 5.30 11.79 42.99
N VAL A 70 5.24 10.72 42.21
CA VAL A 70 6.41 10.07 41.62
C VAL A 70 6.24 10.13 40.11
N VAL A 71 7.27 10.66 39.45
CA VAL A 71 7.40 10.68 37.99
C VAL A 71 8.54 9.74 37.62
N LEU A 72 8.33 8.90 36.61
CA LEU A 72 9.40 8.18 35.95
C LEU A 72 9.41 8.58 34.48
N THR A 73 10.53 9.16 34.08
CA THR A 73 10.89 9.58 32.73
C THR A 73 11.85 8.57 32.12
N TRP A 74 11.92 8.54 30.79
CA TRP A 74 12.76 7.58 30.06
C TRP A 74 14.04 8.21 29.47
N SER A 75 14.11 9.53 29.39
CA SER A 75 15.29 10.24 28.88
C SER A 75 15.69 11.44 29.74
N ASP A 76 16.94 11.87 29.60
CA ASP A 76 17.46 13.08 30.23
C ASP A 76 16.70 14.33 29.75
N GLU A 77 16.32 14.36 28.47
CA GLU A 77 15.51 15.43 27.87
C GLU A 77 14.13 15.54 28.54
N GLN A 78 13.45 14.40 28.75
CA GLN A 78 12.17 14.36 29.45
C GLN A 78 12.32 14.80 30.91
N THR A 79 13.40 14.40 31.58
CA THR A 79 13.69 14.79 32.96
C THR A 79 13.97 16.29 33.07
N ALA A 80 14.73 16.84 32.12
CA ALA A 80 15.00 18.26 32.00
C ALA A 80 13.70 19.04 31.76
N PHE A 81 12.87 18.62 30.81
CA PHE A 81 11.55 19.20 30.54
C PHE A 81 10.71 19.29 31.82
N VAL A 82 10.50 18.19 32.54
CA VAL A 82 9.70 18.20 33.78
C VAL A 82 10.28 19.17 34.81
N THR A 83 11.61 19.21 34.94
CA THR A 83 12.28 20.06 35.93
C THR A 83 12.19 21.54 35.56
N GLU A 84 12.35 21.89 34.28
CA GLU A 84 12.25 23.26 33.77
C GLU A 84 10.83 23.78 33.85
N GLU A 85 9.85 22.98 33.45
CA GLU A 85 8.43 23.32 33.53
C GLU A 85 7.98 23.56 34.98
N LEU A 86 8.38 22.71 35.93
CA LEU A 86 8.06 22.92 37.34
C LEU A 86 8.70 24.19 37.91
N LYS A 87 9.90 24.57 37.43
CA LYS A 87 10.54 25.85 37.81
C LYS A 87 9.80 27.04 37.20
N GLY A 88 9.39 26.95 35.94
CA GLY A 88 8.63 27.98 35.24
C GLY A 88 7.25 28.21 35.86
N TYR A 89 6.57 27.13 36.23
CA TYR A 89 5.24 27.13 36.85
C TYR A 89 5.29 26.98 38.38
N CYS A 90 6.33 27.51 39.05
CA CYS A 90 6.54 27.29 40.49
C CYS A 90 5.35 27.70 41.38
N ARG A 91 4.60 28.75 40.99
CA ARG A 91 3.37 29.19 41.70
C ARG A 91 2.21 28.20 41.56
N LEU A 92 2.20 27.41 40.49
CA LEU A 92 1.18 26.41 40.18
C LEU A 92 1.65 24.99 40.50
N ALA A 93 2.89 24.80 40.95
CA ALA A 93 3.48 23.49 41.23
C ALA A 93 2.71 22.69 42.30
N GLY A 94 1.99 23.38 43.19
CA GLY A 94 1.10 22.75 44.17
C GLY A 94 -0.21 22.21 43.57
N TYR A 95 -0.56 22.58 42.33
CA TYR A 95 -1.80 22.15 41.68
C TYR A 95 -1.65 20.73 41.09
N PRO A 96 -2.50 19.76 41.47
CA PRO A 96 -2.27 18.34 41.18
C PRO A 96 -2.43 17.96 39.70
N LEU A 97 -3.03 18.82 38.87
CA LEU A 97 -3.20 18.57 37.44
C LEU A 97 -2.21 19.33 36.56
N LEU A 98 -1.26 20.08 37.13
CA LEU A 98 -0.23 20.76 36.35
C LEU A 98 0.58 19.77 35.50
N LEU A 99 1.20 18.76 36.13
CA LEU A 99 1.99 17.76 35.41
C LEU A 99 1.17 16.96 34.37
N PRO A 100 -0.06 16.50 34.68
CA PRO A 100 -0.91 15.88 33.67
C PRO A 100 -1.21 16.76 32.43
N ILE A 101 -1.41 18.08 32.64
CA ILE A 101 -1.61 19.03 31.54
C ILE A 101 -0.34 19.17 30.73
N LEU A 102 0.81 19.40 31.38
CA LEU A 102 2.12 19.54 30.73
C LEU A 102 2.51 18.29 29.94
N PHE A 103 2.27 17.09 30.46
CA PHE A 103 2.58 15.85 29.75
C PHE A 103 1.70 15.66 28.51
N THR A 104 0.46 16.17 28.58
CA THR A 104 -0.47 16.16 27.45
C THR A 104 -0.01 17.14 26.37
N ASP A 105 0.49 18.32 26.73
CA ASP A 105 1.03 19.29 25.77
C ASP A 105 2.37 18.84 25.17
N TYR A 106 3.25 18.25 25.98
CA TYR A 106 4.52 17.68 25.49
C TYR A 106 4.29 16.62 24.41
N GLN A 107 3.38 15.67 24.65
CA GLN A 107 3.03 14.65 23.65
C GLN A 107 2.35 15.26 22.42
N ARG A 108 1.54 16.30 22.60
CA ARG A 108 0.94 17.06 21.49
C ARG A 108 2.03 17.69 20.61
N GLY A 109 3.05 18.29 21.21
CA GLY A 109 4.19 18.88 20.50
C GLY A 109 4.92 17.85 19.63
N LEU A 110 5.22 16.66 20.19
CA LEU A 110 5.83 15.56 19.44
C LEU A 110 4.95 15.10 18.27
N LEU A 111 3.65 14.93 18.49
CA LEU A 111 2.71 14.55 17.43
C LEU A 111 2.58 15.60 16.33
N HIS A 112 2.65 16.89 16.69
CA HIS A 112 2.60 17.97 15.71
C HIS A 112 3.82 17.92 14.78
N GLN A 113 5.02 17.74 15.32
CA GLN A 113 6.25 17.60 14.53
C GLN A 113 6.19 16.41 13.58
N GLU A 114 5.74 15.25 14.07
CA GLU A 114 5.56 14.07 13.22
C GLU A 114 4.48 14.26 12.15
N GLY A 115 3.44 15.04 12.45
CA GLY A 115 2.39 15.43 11.51
C GLY A 115 2.94 16.22 10.31
N GLU A 116 3.84 17.18 10.57
CA GLU A 116 4.53 17.94 9.52
C GLU A 116 5.47 17.03 8.72
N HIS A 117 6.19 16.11 9.38
CA HIS A 117 7.08 15.18 8.70
C HIS A 117 6.35 14.27 7.70
N ILE A 118 5.21 13.68 8.10
CA ILE A 118 4.44 12.82 7.17
C ILE A 118 3.75 13.63 6.07
N TRP A 119 3.51 14.92 6.28
CA TRP A 119 3.00 15.81 5.25
C TRP A 119 4.03 16.03 4.14
N GLU A 120 5.29 16.26 4.50
CA GLU A 120 6.40 16.37 3.53
C GLU A 120 6.53 15.09 2.69
N ILE A 121 6.57 13.92 3.33
CA ILE A 121 6.64 12.63 2.62
C ILE A 121 5.46 12.46 1.67
N LEU A 122 4.24 12.83 2.08
CA LEU A 122 3.07 12.75 1.22
C LEU A 122 3.25 13.62 -0.03
N LEU A 123 3.73 14.86 0.12
CA LEU A 123 3.96 15.77 -1.01
C LEU A 123 5.06 15.25 -1.94
N GLU A 124 6.12 14.66 -1.41
CA GLU A 124 7.16 14.02 -2.22
C GLU A 124 6.60 12.87 -3.06
N VAL A 125 5.83 11.97 -2.43
CA VAL A 125 5.19 10.83 -3.11
C VAL A 125 4.16 11.27 -4.15
N GLU A 126 3.41 12.33 -3.86
CA GLU A 126 2.45 12.90 -4.80
C GLU A 126 3.12 13.54 -6.01
N THR A 127 4.17 14.34 -5.78
CA THR A 127 4.98 14.97 -6.83
C THR A 127 5.65 13.92 -7.70
N ALA A 128 6.28 12.92 -7.07
CA ALA A 128 7.03 11.87 -7.74
C ALA A 128 6.16 10.95 -8.62
N SER A 129 4.94 10.63 -8.19
CA SER A 129 4.07 9.72 -8.94
C SER A 129 3.38 10.39 -10.12
N GLY A 130 3.27 11.72 -10.10
CA GLY A 130 2.50 12.49 -11.09
C GLY A 130 1.01 12.13 -11.12
N GLN A 131 0.50 11.39 -10.12
CA GLN A 131 -0.91 10.99 -10.00
C GLN A 131 -1.73 11.96 -9.14
N THR A 132 -1.28 13.21 -9.00
CA THR A 132 -1.98 14.26 -8.26
C THR A 132 -2.34 15.44 -9.15
N GLY A 133 -3.53 16.00 -8.96
CA GLY A 133 -3.93 17.31 -9.47
C GLY A 133 -3.96 18.38 -8.39
N ALA A 134 -3.54 18.05 -7.16
CA ALA A 134 -3.54 18.99 -6.06
C ALA A 134 -2.42 20.02 -6.27
N PRO A 135 -2.69 21.32 -6.10
CA PRO A 135 -1.67 22.35 -6.27
C PRO A 135 -0.63 22.22 -5.15
N VAL A 136 0.63 21.94 -5.50
CA VAL A 136 1.77 22.06 -4.59
C VAL A 136 2.27 23.50 -4.68
N ILE A 137 2.08 24.28 -3.62
CA ILE A 137 2.67 25.61 -3.53
C ILE A 137 4.18 25.41 -3.37
N SER A 138 4.98 25.99 -4.27
CA SER A 138 6.44 25.82 -4.32
C SER A 138 6.89 24.43 -4.80
N ALA A 139 6.34 23.94 -5.91
CA ALA A 139 6.80 22.71 -6.57
C ALA A 139 8.33 22.67 -6.79
N ASP A 140 8.96 23.84 -6.97
CA ASP A 140 10.42 23.99 -7.10
C ASP A 140 11.21 23.51 -5.87
N ASN A 141 10.60 23.50 -4.68
CA ASN A 141 11.23 23.02 -3.45
C ASN A 141 11.21 21.49 -3.30
N TYR A 142 10.41 20.80 -4.13
CA TYR A 142 10.28 19.36 -4.15
C TYR A 142 10.73 18.86 -5.53
N PRO A 143 12.04 18.90 -5.81
CA PRO A 143 12.56 18.55 -7.12
C PRO A 143 12.09 17.14 -7.47
N LEU A 144 11.44 17.01 -8.62
CA LEU A 144 11.12 15.72 -9.24
C LEU A 144 12.42 14.91 -9.29
N SER A 145 12.59 13.96 -8.36
CA SER A 145 13.68 13.01 -8.50
C SER A 145 13.40 12.26 -9.81
N ALA A 146 14.31 12.41 -10.78
CA ALA A 146 14.10 12.01 -12.17
C ALA A 146 13.91 10.48 -12.35
N SER A 147 13.94 9.71 -11.27
CA SER A 147 13.70 8.27 -11.25
C SER A 147 13.43 7.75 -9.83
N SER A 148 12.34 8.15 -9.18
CA SER A 148 11.89 7.39 -8.02
C SER A 148 11.21 6.11 -8.50
N ASP A 149 11.83 4.97 -8.17
CA ASP A 149 11.24 3.64 -8.41
C ASP A 149 9.85 3.54 -7.77
N PHE A 150 8.96 2.74 -8.38
CA PHE A 150 7.61 2.51 -7.84
C PHE A 150 7.66 1.96 -6.41
N ASP A 151 8.66 1.14 -6.10
CA ASP A 151 8.87 0.60 -4.76
C ASP A 151 9.08 1.72 -3.72
N THR A 152 9.86 2.75 -4.06
CA THR A 152 10.07 3.92 -3.18
C THR A 152 8.77 4.69 -2.94
N MET A 153 7.99 4.93 -4.00
CA MET A 153 6.71 5.64 -3.89
C MET A 153 5.67 4.85 -3.09
N ILE A 154 5.61 3.53 -3.29
CA ILE A 154 4.73 2.63 -2.51
C ILE A 154 5.15 2.66 -1.04
N LYS A 155 6.45 2.53 -0.75
CA LYS A 155 6.96 2.59 0.64
C LYS A 155 6.62 3.92 1.30
N GLY A 156 6.84 5.05 0.60
CA GLY A 156 6.50 6.37 1.11
C GLY A 156 5.00 6.54 1.36
N ALA A 157 4.14 6.17 0.40
CA ALA A 157 2.69 6.20 0.57
C ALA A 157 2.24 5.32 1.74
N LEU A 158 2.87 4.14 1.92
CA LEU A 158 2.51 3.19 2.97
C LEU A 158 2.91 3.74 4.33
N GLN A 159 4.11 4.30 4.43
CA GLN A 159 4.61 4.95 5.62
C GLN A 159 3.67 6.08 6.06
N VAL A 160 3.25 6.95 5.14
CA VAL A 160 2.29 8.03 5.44
C VAL A 160 0.98 7.46 5.99
N VAL A 161 0.41 6.43 5.36
CA VAL A 161 -0.86 5.82 5.81
C VAL A 161 -0.72 5.18 7.20
N GLN A 162 0.37 4.44 7.44
CA GLN A 162 0.60 3.75 8.71
C GLN A 162 0.85 4.72 9.87
N LEU A 163 1.71 5.72 9.65
CA LEU A 163 2.03 6.73 10.66
C LEU A 163 0.84 7.64 10.93
N ALA A 164 0.16 8.15 9.88
CA ALA A 164 -1.03 8.98 10.06
C ALA A 164 -2.12 8.25 10.85
N ALA A 165 -2.35 6.95 10.60
CA ALA A 165 -3.30 6.15 11.37
C ALA A 165 -2.91 6.09 12.87
N GLY A 166 -1.62 5.89 13.16
CA GLY A 166 -1.10 5.91 14.52
C GLY A 166 -1.28 7.28 15.20
N TRP A 167 -0.94 8.36 14.50
CA TRP A 167 -1.08 9.73 15.02
C TRP A 167 -2.53 10.14 15.25
N VAL A 168 -3.45 9.73 14.37
CA VAL A 168 -4.91 9.89 14.59
C VAL A 168 -5.30 9.22 15.91
N ALA A 169 -4.94 7.96 16.11
CA ALA A 169 -5.28 7.23 17.33
C ALA A 169 -4.70 7.91 18.59
N TYR A 170 -3.42 8.30 18.58
CA TYR A 170 -2.83 9.01 19.73
C TYR A 170 -3.45 10.39 19.98
N THR A 171 -3.89 11.09 18.94
CA THR A 171 -4.58 12.38 19.09
C THR A 171 -5.97 12.21 19.70
N GLU A 172 -6.70 11.16 19.33
CA GLU A 172 -7.98 10.80 19.97
C GLU A 172 -7.78 10.45 21.46
N MET A 173 -6.69 9.77 21.80
CA MET A 173 -6.32 9.51 23.20
C MET A 173 -5.99 10.80 23.96
N LEU A 174 -5.31 11.76 23.32
CA LEU A 174 -5.07 13.07 23.94
C LEU A 174 -6.38 13.82 24.18
N LEU A 175 -7.32 13.79 23.23
CA LEU A 175 -8.65 14.40 23.41
C LEU A 175 -9.40 13.77 24.58
N SER A 176 -9.43 12.44 24.65
CA SER A 176 -10.04 11.73 25.78
C SER A 176 -9.39 12.13 27.11
N ALA A 177 -8.07 12.19 27.17
CA ALA A 177 -7.37 12.62 28.37
C ALA A 177 -7.65 14.08 28.73
N THR A 178 -7.76 15.00 27.77
CA THR A 178 -8.13 16.39 28.06
C THR A 178 -9.52 16.49 28.68
N GLU A 179 -10.48 15.66 28.27
CA GLU A 179 -11.81 15.65 28.89
C GLU A 179 -11.75 15.09 30.32
N THR A 180 -11.03 13.99 30.55
CA THR A 180 -10.87 13.42 31.89
C THR A 180 -10.11 14.36 32.84
N ILE A 181 -9.14 15.12 32.35
CA ILE A 181 -8.46 16.18 33.12
C ILE A 181 -9.49 17.28 33.45
N ARG A 182 -10.31 17.71 32.50
CA ARG A 182 -11.37 18.72 32.72
C ARG A 182 -12.39 18.30 33.77
N GLU A 183 -12.79 17.03 33.76
CA GLU A 183 -13.62 16.44 34.83
C GLU A 183 -12.91 16.41 36.18
N SER A 184 -11.62 16.13 36.19
CA SER A 184 -10.79 16.11 37.40
C SER A 184 -10.61 17.51 38.00
N ILE A 185 -10.46 18.54 37.17
CA ILE A 185 -10.46 19.95 37.59
C ILE A 185 -11.76 20.28 38.34
N ARG A 186 -12.92 19.93 37.76
CA ARG A 186 -14.24 20.14 38.40
C ARG A 186 -14.34 19.45 39.75
N HIS A 187 -13.80 18.23 39.86
CA HIS A 187 -13.80 17.48 41.10
C HIS A 187 -12.93 18.11 42.18
N ILE A 188 -11.71 18.56 41.83
CA ILE A 188 -10.80 19.21 42.78
C ILE A 188 -11.49 20.43 43.42
N LYS A 189 -12.17 21.25 42.61
CA LYS A 189 -12.97 22.37 43.13
C LYS A 189 -14.01 21.92 44.14
N ALA A 190 -14.79 20.89 43.80
CA ALA A 190 -15.86 20.39 44.64
C ALA A 190 -15.37 19.78 45.97
N THR A 191 -14.13 19.29 46.01
CA THR A 191 -13.53 18.68 47.20
C THR A 191 -12.55 19.62 47.92
N THR A 192 -12.55 20.92 47.62
CA THR A 192 -11.66 21.90 48.26
C THR A 192 -12.38 22.62 49.41
N PRO A 193 -11.76 22.75 50.60
CA PRO A 193 -12.29 23.54 51.71
C PRO A 193 -12.43 25.02 51.35
N GLN A 194 -13.42 25.71 51.94
CA GLN A 194 -13.69 27.14 51.70
C GLN A 194 -12.45 28.04 51.90
N GLU A 195 -11.62 27.75 52.91
CA GLU A 195 -10.41 28.52 53.22
C GLU A 195 -9.39 28.57 52.08
N ARG A 196 -9.41 27.60 51.16
CA ARG A 196 -8.46 27.48 50.05
C ARG A 196 -9.12 27.64 48.68
N LEU A 197 -10.43 27.87 48.65
CA LEU A 197 -11.20 27.87 47.42
C LEU A 197 -10.71 28.93 46.46
N ASP A 198 -10.45 30.16 46.92
CA ASP A 198 -9.97 31.27 46.09
C ASP A 198 -8.64 30.94 45.38
N THR A 199 -7.67 30.38 46.11
CA THR A 199 -6.37 29.99 45.55
C THR A 199 -6.51 28.87 44.53
N VAL A 200 -7.38 27.88 44.79
CA VAL A 200 -7.63 26.78 43.86
C VAL A 200 -8.39 27.28 42.63
N GLU A 201 -9.32 28.22 42.78
CA GLU A 201 -10.06 28.83 41.68
C GLU A 201 -9.16 29.64 40.74
N GLU A 202 -8.21 30.41 41.27
CA GLU A 202 -7.23 31.14 40.47
C GLU A 202 -6.38 30.17 39.63
N ALA A 203 -5.79 29.14 40.27
CA ALA A 203 -5.01 28.12 39.57
C ALA A 203 -5.86 27.37 38.54
N GLN A 204 -7.10 27.02 38.90
CA GLN A 204 -8.04 26.35 38.01
C GLN A 204 -8.40 27.17 36.78
N SER A 205 -8.63 28.48 36.94
CA SER A 205 -8.96 29.36 35.82
C SER A 205 -7.88 29.30 34.73
N ILE A 206 -6.61 29.42 35.14
CA ILE A 206 -5.43 29.31 34.26
C ILE A 206 -5.37 27.93 33.61
N MET A 207 -5.57 26.86 34.39
CA MET A 207 -5.48 25.49 33.89
C MET A 207 -6.62 25.13 32.92
N VAL A 208 -7.83 25.65 33.14
CA VAL A 208 -8.97 25.45 32.23
C VAL A 208 -8.73 26.15 30.90
N GLU A 209 -8.20 27.38 30.92
CA GLU A 209 -7.84 28.10 29.70
C GLU A 209 -6.74 27.37 28.93
N TYR A 210 -5.67 26.95 29.62
CA TYR A 210 -4.58 26.21 28.98
C TYR A 210 -5.05 24.86 28.40
N LEU A 211 -5.89 24.13 29.12
CA LEU A 211 -6.48 22.89 28.63
C LEU A 211 -7.44 23.12 27.44
N GLY A 212 -8.11 24.28 27.41
CA GLY A 212 -8.90 24.75 26.27
C GLY A 212 -8.04 24.93 25.02
N TYR A 213 -6.90 25.61 25.16
CA TYR A 213 -5.91 25.76 24.08
C TYR A 213 -5.41 24.41 23.56
N ILE A 214 -4.99 23.51 24.45
CA ILE A 214 -4.52 22.16 24.08
C ILE A 214 -5.63 21.38 23.36
N SER A 215 -6.87 21.42 23.88
CA SER A 215 -8.00 20.72 23.29
C SER A 215 -8.36 21.25 21.90
N LEU A 216 -8.31 22.56 21.69
CA LEU A 216 -8.50 23.18 20.37
C LEU A 216 -7.40 22.72 19.39
N GLY A 217 -6.14 22.76 19.83
CA GLY A 217 -5.00 22.29 19.03
C GLY A 217 -5.12 20.81 18.66
N ASN A 218 -5.53 19.95 19.59
CA ASN A 218 -5.73 18.52 19.33
C ASN A 218 -6.85 18.27 18.31
N ASN A 219 -7.96 19.03 18.35
CA ASN A 219 -9.03 18.91 17.36
C ASN A 219 -8.58 19.31 15.96
N ALA A 220 -7.81 20.40 15.85
CA ALA A 220 -7.23 20.84 14.58
C ALA A 220 -6.25 19.80 14.03
N MET A 221 -5.33 19.31 14.87
CA MET A 221 -4.36 18.27 14.51
C MET A 221 -5.05 16.97 14.10
N LEU A 222 -6.10 16.54 14.80
CA LEU A 222 -6.89 15.36 14.42
C LEU A 222 -7.47 15.51 13.00
N SER A 223 -8.03 16.67 12.71
CA SER A 223 -8.60 16.97 11.38
C SER A 223 -7.54 16.94 10.28
N GLN A 224 -6.36 17.51 10.55
CA GLN A 224 -5.21 17.49 9.63
C GLN A 224 -4.68 16.06 9.40
N LEU A 225 -4.46 15.30 10.47
CA LEU A 225 -3.96 13.92 10.37
C LEU A 225 -4.96 13.00 9.65
N GLN A 226 -6.26 13.16 9.89
CA GLN A 226 -7.30 12.43 9.16
C GLN A 226 -7.32 12.80 7.67
N TYR A 227 -7.04 14.06 7.34
CA TYR A 227 -6.91 14.51 5.96
C TYR A 227 -5.68 13.90 5.28
N ILE A 228 -4.52 13.92 5.94
CA ILE A 228 -3.27 13.28 5.45
C ILE A 228 -3.50 11.78 5.25
N TYR A 229 -4.11 11.09 6.22
CA TYR A 229 -4.44 9.68 6.14
C TYR A 229 -5.30 9.36 4.90
N LYS A 230 -6.39 10.12 4.69
CA LYS A 230 -7.28 9.93 3.53
C LYS A 230 -6.56 10.19 2.21
N ARG A 231 -5.70 11.21 2.15
CA ARG A 231 -4.89 11.49 0.95
C ARG A 231 -3.86 10.41 0.68
N GLY A 232 -3.15 9.94 1.70
CA GLY A 232 -2.22 8.82 1.60
C GLY A 232 -2.91 7.56 1.07
N GLN A 233 -4.13 7.25 1.54
CA GLN A 233 -4.90 6.11 1.03
C GLN A 233 -5.31 6.27 -0.44
N ALA A 234 -5.77 7.46 -0.83
CA ALA A 234 -6.13 7.76 -2.21
C ALA A 234 -4.90 7.65 -3.13
N GLN A 235 -3.77 8.22 -2.70
CA GLN A 235 -2.51 8.17 -3.41
C GLN A 235 -1.97 6.75 -3.57
N MET A 236 -2.00 5.96 -2.50
CA MET A 236 -1.64 4.54 -2.54
C MET A 236 -2.47 3.77 -3.58
N THR A 237 -3.78 4.00 -3.59
CA THR A 237 -4.71 3.38 -4.54
C THR A 237 -4.41 3.82 -5.98
N ALA A 238 -4.10 5.10 -6.18
CA ALA A 238 -3.75 5.64 -7.50
C ALA A 238 -2.45 5.01 -8.05
N ILE A 239 -1.41 4.89 -7.21
CA ILE A 239 -0.14 4.25 -7.58
C ILE A 239 -0.37 2.79 -7.99
N TYR A 240 -1.11 2.00 -7.18
CA TYR A 240 -1.40 0.61 -7.53
C TYR A 240 -2.18 0.46 -8.84
N ASN A 241 -3.20 1.30 -9.06
CA ASN A 241 -3.98 1.28 -10.29
C ASN A 241 -3.13 1.67 -11.51
N TYR A 242 -2.20 2.62 -11.34
CA TYR A 242 -1.29 3.03 -12.40
C TYR A 242 -0.32 1.91 -12.78
N ILE A 243 0.25 1.20 -11.80
CA ILE A 243 1.11 0.04 -12.03
C ILE A 243 0.34 -1.06 -12.75
N ALA A 244 -0.85 -1.42 -12.27
CA ALA A 244 -1.68 -2.43 -12.92
C ALA A 244 -2.02 -2.07 -14.37
N LYS A 245 -2.28 -0.77 -14.65
CA LYS A 245 -2.50 -0.27 -16.01
C LYS A 245 -1.25 -0.39 -16.89
N ARG A 246 -0.08 -0.05 -16.35
CA ARG A 246 1.22 -0.15 -17.05
C ARG A 246 1.58 -1.60 -17.39
N ASP A 247 1.35 -2.53 -16.47
CA ASP A 247 1.59 -3.96 -16.68
C ASP A 247 0.64 -4.55 -17.72
N ALA A 248 -0.64 -4.13 -17.69
CA ALA A 248 -1.60 -4.51 -18.72
C ALA A 248 -1.19 -4.00 -20.11
N GLN A 249 -0.71 -2.76 -20.22
CA GLN A 249 -0.17 -2.22 -21.48
C GLN A 249 1.06 -3.01 -21.96
N SER A 250 2.02 -3.26 -21.08
CA SER A 250 3.22 -4.04 -21.41
C SER A 250 2.87 -5.46 -21.90
N THR A 251 1.85 -6.08 -21.29
CA THR A 251 1.34 -7.40 -21.70
C THR A 251 0.71 -7.35 -23.09
N LEU A 252 -0.05 -6.29 -23.40
CA LEU A 252 -0.60 -6.09 -24.75
C LEU A 252 0.53 -5.91 -25.77
N ASP A 253 1.55 -5.10 -25.46
CA ASP A 253 2.68 -4.87 -26.35
C ASP A 253 3.44 -6.18 -26.64
N ILE A 254 3.75 -6.97 -25.60
CA ILE A 254 4.35 -8.31 -25.74
C ILE A 254 3.49 -9.22 -26.64
N SER A 255 2.17 -9.18 -26.49
CA SER A 255 1.25 -9.94 -27.33
C SER A 255 1.29 -9.48 -28.80
N THR A 256 1.37 -8.16 -29.05
CA THR A 256 1.50 -7.62 -30.41
C THR A 256 2.82 -8.01 -31.05
N THR A 257 3.95 -7.91 -30.33
CA THR A 257 5.27 -8.32 -30.80
C THR A 257 5.30 -9.82 -31.06
N SER A 258 4.73 -10.63 -30.17
CA SER A 258 4.62 -12.08 -30.36
C SER A 258 3.82 -12.43 -31.60
N ARG A 259 2.72 -11.69 -31.87
CA ARG A 259 1.93 -11.84 -33.09
C ARG A 259 2.74 -11.49 -34.35
N GLN A 260 3.54 -10.43 -34.30
CA GLN A 260 4.41 -10.03 -35.40
C GLN A 260 5.49 -11.09 -35.66
N ILE A 261 6.12 -11.61 -34.61
CA ILE A 261 7.10 -12.71 -34.70
C ILE A 261 6.44 -13.93 -35.32
N ALA A 262 5.27 -14.37 -34.83
CA ALA A 262 4.56 -15.51 -35.39
C ALA A 262 4.21 -15.32 -36.88
N ALA A 263 3.82 -14.11 -37.29
CA ALA A 263 3.55 -13.78 -38.68
C ALA A 263 4.83 -13.82 -39.55
N ALA A 264 5.95 -13.29 -39.05
CA ALA A 264 7.25 -13.35 -39.71
C ALA A 264 7.75 -14.80 -39.83
N SER A 265 7.67 -15.60 -38.77
CA SER A 265 8.00 -17.03 -38.79
C SER A 265 7.13 -17.82 -39.77
N LYS A 266 5.84 -17.48 -39.90
CA LYS A 266 4.95 -18.08 -40.91
C LYS A 266 5.39 -17.74 -42.34
N ARG A 267 5.83 -16.50 -42.58
CA ARG A 267 6.37 -16.07 -43.87
C ARG A 267 7.68 -16.79 -44.19
N ASP A 268 8.59 -16.87 -43.22
CA ASP A 268 9.87 -17.58 -43.35
C ASP A 268 9.65 -19.07 -43.64
N SER A 269 8.74 -19.73 -42.91
CA SER A 269 8.32 -21.10 -43.18
C SER A 269 7.76 -21.29 -44.59
N SER A 270 7.09 -20.28 -45.14
CA SER A 270 6.56 -20.32 -46.51
C SER A 270 7.69 -20.21 -47.55
N ALA A 271 8.70 -19.37 -47.30
CA ALA A 271 9.90 -19.30 -48.13
C ALA A 271 10.69 -20.61 -48.10
N MET A 272 10.86 -21.21 -46.91
CA MET A 272 11.52 -22.51 -46.73
C MET A 272 10.84 -23.63 -47.53
N LYS A 273 9.49 -23.65 -47.55
CA LYS A 273 8.72 -24.59 -48.39
C LYS A 273 8.98 -24.39 -49.87
N GLY A 274 9.21 -23.15 -50.32
CA GLY A 274 9.59 -22.83 -51.70
C GLY A 274 10.98 -23.37 -52.06
N ILE A 275 11.98 -23.18 -51.20
CA ILE A 275 13.34 -23.72 -51.41
C ILE A 275 13.31 -25.26 -51.43
N ALA A 276 12.59 -25.88 -50.50
CA ALA A 276 12.43 -27.33 -50.46
C ALA A 276 11.82 -27.85 -51.78
N LEU A 277 10.79 -27.18 -52.30
CA LEU A 277 10.22 -27.54 -53.60
C LEU A 277 11.27 -27.44 -54.73
N LEU A 278 12.05 -26.35 -54.76
CA LEU A 278 13.08 -26.14 -55.77
C LEU A 278 14.16 -27.23 -55.74
N THR A 279 14.63 -27.57 -54.54
CA THR A 279 15.60 -28.67 -54.36
C THR A 279 15.03 -30.01 -54.77
N MET A 280 13.77 -30.32 -54.46
CA MET A 280 13.11 -31.56 -54.87
C MET A 280 12.95 -31.69 -56.38
N VAL A 281 12.86 -30.57 -57.11
CA VAL A 281 12.84 -30.57 -58.59
C VAL A 281 14.23 -30.80 -59.17
N PHE A 282 15.26 -30.14 -58.62
CA PHE A 282 16.61 -30.20 -59.19
C PHE A 282 17.41 -31.43 -58.76
N LEU A 283 17.22 -31.95 -57.54
CA LEU A 283 18.04 -33.04 -56.99
C LEU A 283 17.96 -34.33 -57.86
N PRO A 284 16.78 -34.79 -58.33
CA PRO A 284 16.69 -35.98 -59.17
C PRO A 284 17.34 -35.78 -60.55
N GLY A 285 17.19 -34.58 -61.13
CA GLY A 285 17.79 -34.23 -62.42
C GLY A 285 19.31 -34.18 -62.35
N THR A 286 19.88 -33.54 -61.32
CA THR A 286 21.32 -33.48 -61.11
C THR A 286 21.92 -34.85 -60.83
N TYR A 287 21.22 -35.69 -60.04
CA TYR A 287 21.66 -37.08 -59.77
C TYR A 287 21.64 -37.93 -61.04
N ALA A 288 20.55 -37.88 -61.82
CA ALA A 288 20.48 -38.59 -63.09
C ALA A 288 21.55 -38.10 -64.07
N ALA A 289 21.79 -36.79 -64.15
CA ALA A 289 22.83 -36.21 -65.00
C ALA A 289 24.23 -36.69 -64.60
N THR A 290 24.57 -36.73 -63.30
CA THR A 290 25.89 -37.22 -62.83
C THR A 290 26.06 -38.72 -63.01
N PHE A 291 25.02 -39.52 -62.73
CA PHE A 291 25.06 -40.97 -62.92
C PHE A 291 25.20 -41.35 -64.41
N LEU A 292 24.54 -40.58 -65.29
CA LEU A 292 24.54 -40.80 -66.74
C LEU A 292 25.67 -40.06 -67.48
N ALA A 293 26.39 -39.14 -66.84
CA ALA A 293 27.53 -38.41 -67.44
C ALA A 293 28.71 -39.33 -67.77
N MET A 294 28.91 -40.40 -67.00
CA MET A 294 30.03 -41.34 -67.21
C MET A 294 29.84 -42.28 -68.42
N PRO A 295 28.65 -42.83 -68.74
CA PRO A 295 28.50 -43.78 -69.86
C PRO A 295 28.04 -43.17 -71.20
N LEU A 296 27.46 -41.97 -71.23
CA LEU A 296 26.79 -41.43 -72.43
C LEU A 296 27.67 -40.57 -73.36
N PHE A 297 28.78 -40.04 -72.87
CA PHE A 297 29.71 -39.23 -73.67
C PHE A 297 30.96 -40.03 -74.03
N ASP A 298 31.25 -40.15 -75.33
CA ASP A 298 32.42 -40.83 -75.85
C ASP A 298 33.40 -39.79 -76.40
N PHE A 299 34.46 -39.50 -75.64
CA PHE A 299 35.46 -38.48 -75.99
C PHE A 299 36.62 -39.04 -76.85
N SER A 300 36.49 -40.27 -77.37
CA SER A 300 37.56 -40.95 -78.11
C SER A 300 37.68 -40.56 -79.60
N ASN A 301 36.95 -39.55 -80.08
CA ASN A 301 37.06 -39.05 -81.46
C ASN A 301 38.14 -37.97 -81.62
N VAL A 302 39.15 -38.25 -82.45
CA VAL A 302 40.30 -37.40 -82.84
C VAL A 302 39.91 -36.17 -83.70
N SER A 303 38.61 -35.87 -83.84
CA SER A 303 38.10 -34.79 -84.69
C SER A 303 37.11 -33.90 -83.94
N GLY A 304 37.59 -33.12 -82.96
CA GLY A 304 37.09 -31.79 -82.57
C GLY A 304 35.63 -31.53 -82.16
N ALA A 305 34.69 -32.47 -82.28
CA ALA A 305 33.28 -32.25 -81.96
C ALA A 305 32.69 -33.42 -81.15
N PRO A 306 32.20 -33.19 -79.92
CA PRO A 306 31.54 -34.22 -79.12
C PRO A 306 30.22 -34.65 -79.79
N THR A 307 30.09 -35.95 -80.12
CA THR A 307 28.87 -36.53 -80.69
C THR A 307 27.99 -37.13 -79.59
N VAL A 308 26.72 -36.70 -79.55
CA VAL A 308 25.71 -37.21 -78.61
C VAL A 308 25.29 -38.63 -79.04
N LYS A 309 25.50 -39.66 -78.19
CA LYS A 309 25.03 -41.03 -78.46
C LYS A 309 23.49 -41.09 -78.48
N THR A 310 22.92 -42.00 -79.29
CA THR A 310 21.48 -42.26 -79.48
C THR A 310 20.69 -42.55 -78.18
N GLY A 311 21.38 -42.76 -77.05
CA GLY A 311 20.80 -42.99 -75.72
C GLY A 311 20.36 -41.75 -74.94
N PHE A 312 20.47 -40.53 -75.49
CA PHE A 312 20.07 -39.29 -74.80
C PHE A 312 18.60 -39.29 -74.30
N TRP A 313 17.72 -40.04 -74.97
CA TRP A 313 16.31 -40.17 -74.56
C TRP A 313 16.14 -40.92 -73.21
N ILE A 314 17.09 -41.78 -72.82
CA ILE A 314 17.07 -42.54 -71.56
C ILE A 314 17.15 -41.60 -70.35
N TYR A 315 17.87 -40.48 -70.47
CA TYR A 315 17.91 -39.45 -69.43
C TYR A 315 16.50 -38.93 -69.10
N TRP A 316 15.71 -38.59 -70.12
CA TRP A 316 14.33 -38.10 -69.94
C TRP A 316 13.41 -39.20 -69.43
N ALA A 317 13.58 -40.43 -69.89
CA ALA A 317 12.79 -41.59 -69.46
C ALA A 317 12.96 -41.94 -67.97
N ILE A 318 14.11 -41.62 -67.36
CA ILE A 318 14.38 -41.88 -65.93
C ILE A 318 14.10 -40.64 -65.08
N THR A 319 14.53 -39.46 -65.53
CA THR A 319 14.49 -38.23 -64.74
C THR A 319 13.07 -37.73 -64.49
N ILE A 320 12.20 -37.75 -65.51
CA ILE A 320 10.80 -37.30 -65.38
C ILE A 320 10.04 -38.13 -64.33
N PRO A 321 9.95 -39.47 -64.43
CA PRO A 321 9.19 -40.25 -63.45
C PRO A 321 9.76 -40.16 -62.04
N LEU A 322 11.09 -40.13 -61.89
CA LEU A 322 11.72 -39.96 -60.58
C LEU A 322 11.34 -38.62 -59.93
N THR A 323 11.35 -37.54 -60.71
CA THR A 323 10.94 -36.20 -60.24
C THR A 323 9.44 -36.16 -59.90
N THR A 324 8.59 -36.80 -60.71
CA THR A 324 7.15 -36.93 -60.44
C THR A 324 6.87 -37.70 -59.15
N ILE A 325 7.61 -38.78 -58.88
CA ILE A 325 7.46 -39.56 -57.63
C ILE A 325 7.84 -38.71 -56.41
N VAL A 326 8.98 -38.02 -56.44
CA VAL A 326 9.45 -37.19 -55.32
C VAL A 326 8.47 -36.05 -55.03
N LEU A 327 8.00 -35.34 -56.08
CA LEU A 327 7.00 -34.29 -55.92
C LEU A 327 5.65 -34.84 -55.44
N GLY A 328 5.22 -36.00 -55.95
CA GLY A 328 3.98 -36.65 -55.54
C GLY A 328 3.96 -37.02 -54.06
N VAL A 329 5.08 -37.56 -53.55
CA VAL A 329 5.24 -37.88 -52.11
C VAL A 329 5.23 -36.59 -51.26
N TYR A 330 5.91 -35.53 -51.69
CA TYR A 330 5.93 -34.27 -50.95
C TYR A 330 4.56 -33.56 -50.94
N LEU A 331 3.86 -33.50 -52.08
CA LEU A 331 2.54 -32.88 -52.16
C LEU A 331 1.52 -33.64 -51.32
N THR A 332 1.55 -34.97 -51.34
CA THR A 332 0.68 -35.79 -50.48
C THR A 332 1.01 -35.61 -49.00
N TYR A 333 2.29 -35.48 -48.64
CA TYR A 333 2.74 -35.15 -47.28
C TYR A 333 2.24 -33.77 -46.81
N LEU A 334 2.37 -32.73 -47.64
CA LEU A 334 1.87 -31.39 -47.34
C LEU A 334 0.35 -31.36 -47.14
N VAL A 335 -0.41 -32.00 -48.03
CA VAL A 335 -1.87 -32.08 -47.93
C VAL A 335 -2.30 -32.84 -46.68
N ARG A 336 -1.58 -33.92 -46.31
CA ARG A 336 -1.84 -34.68 -45.08
C ARG A 336 -1.61 -33.83 -43.82
N ILE A 337 -0.53 -33.04 -43.79
CA ILE A 337 -0.23 -32.16 -42.64
C ILE A 337 -1.25 -31.03 -42.53
N GLN A 338 -1.54 -30.32 -43.63
CA GLN A 338 -2.52 -29.23 -43.62
C GLN A 338 -3.89 -29.68 -43.10
N ARG A 339 -4.33 -30.89 -43.47
CA ARG A 339 -5.59 -31.46 -42.97
C ARG A 339 -5.54 -31.75 -41.47
N ARG A 340 -4.40 -32.22 -40.95
CA ARG A 340 -4.23 -32.46 -39.50
C ARG A 340 -4.26 -31.14 -38.73
N ASP A 341 -3.52 -30.14 -39.20
CA ASP A 341 -3.43 -28.83 -38.56
C ASP A 341 -4.82 -28.13 -38.51
N GLN A 342 -5.57 -28.15 -39.62
CA GLN A 342 -6.93 -27.58 -39.66
C GLN A 342 -7.92 -28.27 -38.72
N LEU A 343 -7.79 -29.60 -38.55
CA LEU A 343 -8.61 -30.35 -37.61
C LEU A 343 -8.26 -30.01 -36.16
N GLU A 344 -6.99 -29.80 -35.85
CA GLU A 344 -6.56 -29.37 -34.51
C GLU A 344 -6.99 -27.94 -34.21
N ASP A 345 -6.81 -27.01 -35.15
CA ASP A 345 -7.27 -25.61 -35.04
C ASP A 345 -8.79 -25.53 -34.81
N SER A 346 -9.57 -26.31 -35.56
CA SER A 346 -11.03 -26.33 -35.40
C SER A 346 -11.47 -26.88 -34.03
N LYS A 347 -10.72 -27.81 -33.44
CA LYS A 347 -10.98 -28.31 -32.08
C LYS A 347 -10.66 -27.24 -31.03
N ILE A 348 -9.56 -26.51 -31.20
CA ILE A 348 -9.17 -25.41 -30.31
C ILE A 348 -10.21 -24.30 -30.35
N ILE A 349 -10.63 -23.86 -31.54
CA ILE A 349 -11.66 -22.81 -31.71
C ILE A 349 -13.00 -23.25 -31.09
N ARG A 350 -13.39 -24.52 -31.25
CA ARG A 350 -14.61 -25.06 -30.62
C ARG A 350 -14.52 -25.06 -29.10
N ARG A 351 -13.36 -25.40 -28.52
CA ARG A 351 -13.12 -25.34 -27.07
C ARG A 351 -13.19 -23.90 -26.55
N MET A 352 -12.50 -22.97 -27.19
CA MET A 352 -12.55 -21.53 -26.82
C MET A 352 -13.98 -20.97 -26.86
N ASN A 353 -14.75 -21.31 -27.90
CA ASN A 353 -16.14 -20.86 -28.01
C ASN A 353 -17.06 -21.48 -26.96
N HIS A 354 -16.78 -22.71 -26.52
CA HIS A 354 -17.52 -23.36 -25.44
C HIS A 354 -17.24 -22.67 -24.09
N ASP A 355 -15.98 -22.36 -23.80
CA ASP A 355 -15.57 -21.69 -22.56
C ASP A 355 -16.10 -20.25 -22.49
N ASN A 356 -16.07 -19.51 -23.60
CA ASN A 356 -16.59 -18.15 -23.68
C ASN A 356 -18.13 -18.10 -23.52
N LYS A 357 -18.85 -19.10 -24.07
CA LYS A 357 -20.29 -19.26 -23.81
C LYS A 357 -20.58 -19.56 -22.34
N GLY A 358 -19.73 -20.37 -21.69
CA GLY A 358 -19.80 -20.61 -20.25
C GLY A 358 -19.72 -19.31 -19.46
N GLN A 359 -18.68 -18.50 -19.69
CA GLN A 359 -18.47 -17.22 -19.01
C GLN A 359 -19.60 -16.20 -19.24
N ALA A 360 -20.14 -16.13 -20.46
CA ALA A 360 -21.28 -15.26 -20.78
C ALA A 360 -22.58 -15.68 -20.05
N VAL A 361 -22.80 -16.98 -19.85
CA VAL A 361 -23.95 -17.51 -19.09
C VAL A 361 -23.79 -17.22 -17.59
N TYR A 362 -22.58 -17.31 -17.03
CA TYR A 362 -22.33 -16.95 -15.64
C TYR A 362 -22.54 -15.46 -15.36
N THR A 363 -22.08 -14.58 -16.26
CA THR A 363 -22.27 -13.11 -16.14
C THR A 363 -23.72 -12.70 -16.36
N ALA A 364 -24.46 -13.32 -17.29
CA ALA A 364 -25.90 -13.06 -17.45
C ALA A 364 -26.71 -13.50 -16.21
N ARG A 365 -26.32 -14.60 -15.57
CA ARG A 365 -27.00 -15.13 -14.38
C ARG A 365 -26.73 -14.29 -13.12
N SER A 366 -25.52 -13.74 -12.96
CA SER A 366 -25.22 -12.81 -11.86
C SER A 366 -25.92 -11.46 -12.03
N THR A 367 -26.04 -10.96 -13.26
CA THR A 367 -26.72 -9.69 -13.57
C THR A 367 -28.24 -9.78 -13.38
N ASN A 368 -28.84 -10.95 -13.65
CA ASN A 368 -30.26 -11.20 -13.32
C ASN A 368 -30.49 -11.39 -11.81
N ALA A 369 -29.54 -11.98 -11.09
CA ALA A 369 -29.63 -12.13 -9.64
C ALA A 369 -29.54 -10.79 -8.90
N SER A 370 -28.76 -9.82 -9.41
CA SER A 370 -28.72 -8.45 -8.87
C SER A 370 -29.99 -7.66 -9.20
N ARG A 371 -30.59 -7.83 -10.39
CA ARG A 371 -31.89 -7.21 -10.74
C ARG A 371 -33.09 -7.72 -9.93
N MET A 372 -33.07 -8.97 -9.44
CA MET A 372 -34.13 -9.49 -8.57
C MET A 372 -34.09 -8.95 -7.14
N LYS A 373 -32.96 -8.41 -6.66
CA LYS A 373 -32.84 -7.80 -5.32
C LYS A 373 -33.28 -6.33 -5.25
N THR A 374 -33.52 -5.65 -6.37
CA THR A 374 -33.93 -4.23 -6.43
C THR A 374 -35.39 -4.04 -6.86
N ARG A 375 -36.33 -4.81 -6.31
CA ARG A 375 -37.75 -4.42 -6.34
C ARG A 375 -38.06 -3.57 -5.10
N PRO A 376 -38.41 -2.28 -5.23
CA PRO A 376 -38.82 -1.48 -4.08
C PRO A 376 -40.18 -1.97 -3.57
N GLN A 377 -40.26 -2.32 -2.28
CA GLN A 377 -41.53 -2.52 -1.58
C GLN A 377 -42.16 -1.13 -1.36
N PHE A 378 -43.21 -0.82 -2.14
CA PHE A 378 -44.11 0.29 -1.83
C PHE A 378 -45.00 -0.12 -0.65
N THR A 379 -44.74 0.42 0.53
CA THR A 379 -45.67 0.41 1.65
C THR A 379 -46.59 1.63 1.54
N LEU A 380 -47.87 1.40 1.27
CA LEU A 380 -48.93 2.38 1.48
C LEU A 380 -49.05 2.65 3.00
N SER A 381 -48.78 3.87 3.45
CA SER A 381 -49.29 4.37 4.73
C SER A 381 -50.49 5.27 4.46
N SER A 382 -51.64 4.80 4.94
CA SER A 382 -52.93 5.48 4.96
C SER A 382 -52.89 6.77 5.78
N ARG A 383 -53.58 7.79 5.25
CA ARG A 383 -54.04 8.97 5.97
C ARG A 383 -54.89 8.57 7.19
N LEU A 384 -54.63 9.19 8.32
CA LEU A 384 -55.63 9.83 9.20
C LEU A 384 -54.91 10.83 10.11
#